data_AF-A0A2V9CAX5-F1
#
_entry.id   AF-A0A2V9CAX5-F1
#
_cell.length_a   1.000
_cell.length_b   1.000
_cell.length_c   1.000
_cell.angle_alpha   90.00
_cell.angle_beta   90.00
_cell.angle_gamma   90.00
#
_symmetry.space_group_name_H-M   'P 1'
#
loop_
_entity.id
_entity.type
_entity.pdbx_description
1 polymer ?
#
loop_
_entity_poly.entity_id
_entity_poly.type
_entity_poly.pdbx_seq_one_letter_code
_entity_poly.pdbx_strand_id
1 'polypeptide(L)'
;FADQVTTVAREVGVEGQLGGQASVPGAAGTWKALTDNVNQLAQNLTTQVRAIAEVATAVTKGDLTRSITVEARGEVAALKDNINEMIRNLKDTTLKNSEQDWLKTNLAKFSRMLQGERDLLTVGKMTLSELAPVVAAQQGVLYTLDNSEEKPQLRLL
;
A
#
# COMPACT_ATOMS: atom_id res chain seq x y z
N PHE A 1 -12.66 -45.09 -4.63
CA PHE A 1 -11.90 -44.13 -5.45
C PHE A 1 -12.75 -42.90 -5.77
N ALA A 2 -13.85 -43.04 -6.51
CA ALA A 2 -14.71 -41.93 -6.93
C ALA A 2 -15.16 -41.05 -5.76
N ASP A 3 -15.56 -41.66 -4.64
CA ASP A 3 -16.04 -40.92 -3.46
C ASP A 3 -14.96 -39.99 -2.87
N GLN A 4 -13.72 -40.46 -2.74
CA GLN A 4 -12.62 -39.69 -2.14
C GLN A 4 -12.22 -38.49 -3.00
N VAL A 5 -12.11 -38.68 -4.31
CA VAL A 5 -11.78 -37.59 -5.25
C VAL A 5 -12.94 -36.59 -5.35
N THR A 6 -14.19 -37.09 -5.33
CA THR A 6 -15.38 -36.24 -5.33
C THR A 6 -15.45 -35.37 -4.07
N THR A 7 -15.10 -35.93 -2.91
CA THR A 7 -15.02 -35.16 -1.66
C THR A 7 -14.01 -34.02 -1.75
N VAL A 8 -12.78 -34.26 -2.21
CA VAL A 8 -11.77 -33.18 -2.34
C VAL A 8 -12.21 -32.12 -3.34
N ALA A 9 -12.78 -32.51 -4.47
CA ALA A 9 -13.29 -31.58 -5.47
C ALA A 9 -14.41 -30.70 -4.88
N ARG A 10 -15.30 -31.27 -4.06
CA ARG A 10 -16.34 -30.51 -3.37
C ARG A 10 -15.76 -29.59 -2.29
N GLU A 11 -14.92 -30.11 -1.40
CA GLU A 11 -14.34 -29.35 -0.29
C GLU A 11 -13.51 -28.17 -0.79
N VAL A 12 -12.54 -28.40 -1.66
CA VAL A 12 -11.61 -27.36 -2.13
C VAL A 12 -12.26 -26.49 -3.19
N GLY A 13 -13.02 -27.08 -4.13
CA GLY A 13 -13.55 -26.37 -5.29
C GLY A 13 -14.89 -25.69 -5.07
N VAL A 14 -15.76 -26.24 -4.21
CA VAL A 14 -17.12 -25.72 -3.99
C VAL A 14 -17.25 -25.06 -2.63
N GLU A 15 -16.79 -25.73 -1.58
CA GLU A 15 -16.94 -25.25 -0.20
C GLU A 15 -15.82 -24.28 0.21
N GLY A 16 -14.73 -24.20 -0.57
CA GLY A 16 -13.57 -23.35 -0.27
C GLY A 16 -12.76 -23.83 0.95
N GLN A 17 -12.96 -25.07 1.39
CA GLN A 17 -12.19 -25.69 2.47
C GLN A 17 -10.80 -26.08 1.94
N LEU A 18 -9.85 -25.16 2.07
CA LEU A 18 -8.50 -25.33 1.56
C LEU A 18 -7.68 -26.33 2.38
N GLY A 19 -7.02 -27.28 1.72
CA GLY A 19 -6.14 -28.29 2.33
C GLY A 19 -6.66 -29.72 2.28
N GLY A 20 -7.84 -29.96 1.69
CA GLY A 20 -8.36 -31.31 1.47
C GLY A 20 -7.45 -32.15 0.55
N GLN A 21 -7.28 -33.42 0.89
CA GLN A 21 -6.51 -34.40 0.11
C GLN A 21 -7.24 -35.74 0.08
N ALA A 22 -7.18 -36.41 -1.07
CA ALA A 22 -7.82 -37.70 -1.30
C ALA A 22 -6.81 -38.80 -0.96
N SER A 23 -7.23 -39.75 -0.13
CA SER A 23 -6.46 -40.96 0.15
C SER A 23 -7.31 -42.17 -0.25
N VAL A 24 -6.82 -42.94 -1.23
CA VAL A 24 -7.51 -44.14 -1.73
C VAL A 24 -6.64 -45.37 -1.41
N PRO A 25 -6.95 -46.12 -0.34
CA PRO A 25 -6.24 -47.35 -0.02
C PRO A 25 -6.28 -48.34 -1.19
N GLY A 26 -5.13 -48.92 -1.53
CA GLY A 26 -5.02 -49.89 -2.62
C GLY A 26 -5.07 -49.30 -4.03
N ALA A 27 -5.07 -47.98 -4.19
CA ALA A 27 -4.96 -47.37 -5.52
C ALA A 27 -3.58 -47.69 -6.14
N ALA A 28 -3.61 -48.23 -7.36
CA ALA A 28 -2.42 -48.56 -8.14
C ALA A 28 -2.62 -48.14 -9.61
N GLY A 29 -1.51 -48.07 -10.36
CA GLY A 29 -1.51 -47.71 -11.78
C GLY A 29 -2.16 -46.34 -12.03
N THR A 30 -3.01 -46.26 -13.05
CA THR A 30 -3.69 -45.03 -13.48
C THR A 30 -4.47 -44.35 -12.36
N TRP A 31 -5.08 -45.13 -11.45
CA TRP A 31 -5.87 -44.56 -10.36
C TRP A 31 -5.02 -43.83 -9.34
N LYS A 32 -3.84 -44.36 -9.00
CA LYS A 32 -2.91 -43.66 -8.13
C LYS A 32 -2.44 -42.35 -8.77
N ALA A 33 -2.08 -42.38 -10.05
CA ALA A 33 -1.65 -41.19 -10.78
C ALA A 33 -2.75 -40.10 -10.80
N LEU A 34 -4.01 -40.49 -10.98
CA LEU A 34 -5.14 -39.55 -10.92
C LEU A 34 -5.34 -38.95 -9.52
N THR A 35 -5.28 -39.76 -8.45
CA THR A 35 -5.33 -39.25 -7.07
C THR A 35 -4.20 -38.26 -6.79
N ASP A 36 -2.98 -38.60 -7.19
CA ASP A 36 -1.80 -37.76 -6.97
C ASP A 36 -1.93 -36.42 -7.74
N ASN A 37 -2.44 -36.44 -8.97
CA ASN A 37 -2.70 -35.21 -9.75
C ASN A 37 -3.78 -34.32 -9.12
N VAL A 38 -4.88 -34.91 -8.63
CA VAL A 38 -5.95 -34.14 -7.95
C VAL A 38 -5.42 -33.51 -6.67
N ASN A 39 -4.65 -34.25 -5.88
CA ASN A 39 -4.03 -33.74 -4.66
C ASN A 39 -3.05 -32.61 -4.96
N GLN A 40 -2.26 -32.72 -6.02
CA GLN A 40 -1.34 -31.66 -6.43
C GLN A 40 -2.10 -30.39 -6.85
N LEU A 41 -3.21 -30.54 -7.60
CA LEU A 41 -4.06 -29.41 -7.97
C LEU A 41 -4.68 -28.74 -6.74
N ALA A 42 -5.26 -29.52 -5.83
CA ALA A 42 -5.86 -29.03 -4.60
C ALA A 42 -4.84 -28.31 -3.71
N GLN A 43 -3.62 -28.86 -3.60
CA GLN A 43 -2.53 -28.26 -2.85
C GLN A 43 -2.08 -26.94 -3.45
N ASN A 44 -1.86 -26.88 -4.77
CA ASN A 44 -1.46 -25.66 -5.47
C ASN A 44 -2.49 -24.54 -5.27
N LEU A 45 -3.78 -24.83 -5.48
CA LEU A 45 -4.86 -23.87 -5.27
C LEU A 45 -4.94 -23.42 -3.81
N THR A 46 -4.82 -24.36 -2.86
CA THR A 46 -4.81 -24.06 -1.43
C THR A 46 -3.72 -23.07 -1.06
N THR A 47 -2.47 -23.34 -1.47
CA THR A 47 -1.33 -22.46 -1.17
C THR A 47 -1.51 -21.08 -1.81
N GLN A 48 -1.94 -21.05 -3.07
CA GLN A 48 -2.09 -19.79 -3.81
C GLN A 48 -3.21 -18.91 -3.25
N VAL A 49 -4.40 -19.47 -3.05
CA VAL A 49 -5.57 -18.73 -2.53
C VAL A 49 -5.33 -18.28 -1.08
N ARG A 50 -4.73 -19.12 -0.24
CA ARG A 50 -4.42 -18.74 1.14
C ARG A 50 -3.43 -17.58 1.22
N ALA A 51 -2.38 -17.58 0.40
CA ALA A 51 -1.42 -16.48 0.34
C ALA A 51 -2.09 -15.16 -0.10
N ILE A 52 -3.01 -15.22 -1.08
CA ILE A 52 -3.79 -14.06 -1.52
C ILE A 52 -4.66 -13.54 -0.37
N ALA A 53 -5.39 -14.42 0.32
CA ALA A 53 -6.28 -14.05 1.41
C ALA A 53 -5.54 -13.42 2.60
N GLU A 54 -4.36 -13.95 2.95
CA GLU A 54 -3.51 -13.39 4.01
C GLU A 54 -3.07 -11.96 3.70
N VAL A 55 -2.59 -11.70 2.48
CA VAL A 55 -2.16 -10.35 2.07
C VAL A 55 -3.36 -9.40 1.99
N ALA A 56 -4.49 -9.84 1.42
CA ALA A 56 -5.71 -9.04 1.37
C ALA A 56 -6.17 -8.65 2.79
N THR A 57 -6.10 -9.56 3.76
CA THR A 57 -6.44 -9.29 5.17
C THR A 57 -5.47 -8.31 5.82
N ALA A 58 -4.18 -8.34 5.47
CA ALA A 58 -3.21 -7.36 5.97
C ALA A 58 -3.50 -5.95 5.40
N VAL A 59 -3.84 -5.87 4.12
CA VAL A 59 -4.19 -4.62 3.43
C VAL A 59 -5.44 -3.99 4.02
N THR A 60 -6.48 -4.78 4.36
CA THR A 60 -7.68 -4.24 5.03
C THR A 60 -7.41 -3.73 6.44
N LYS A 61 -6.33 -4.18 7.08
CA LYS A 61 -5.83 -3.65 8.36
C LYS A 61 -4.87 -2.46 8.19
N GLY A 62 -4.65 -2.00 6.96
CA GLY A 62 -3.80 -0.84 6.62
C GLY A 62 -2.34 -1.18 6.36
N ASP A 63 -1.93 -2.45 6.37
CA ASP A 63 -0.56 -2.84 6.03
C ASP A 63 -0.38 -2.97 4.51
N LEU A 64 0.00 -1.85 3.89
CA LEU A 64 0.29 -1.76 2.44
C LEU A 64 1.74 -2.13 2.09
N THR A 65 2.50 -2.69 3.04
CA THR A 65 3.88 -3.12 2.79
C THR A 65 3.96 -4.58 2.32
N ARG A 66 2.87 -5.33 2.50
CA ARG A 66 2.77 -6.74 2.13
C ARG A 66 2.56 -6.91 0.62
N SER A 67 3.03 -8.03 0.11
CA SER A 67 2.80 -8.46 -1.27
C SER A 67 2.68 -9.99 -1.33
N ILE A 68 1.99 -10.48 -2.35
CA ILE A 68 1.82 -11.90 -2.60
C ILE A 68 3.05 -12.40 -3.36
N THR A 69 3.80 -13.31 -2.76
CA THR A 69 5.08 -13.82 -3.29
C THR A 69 5.03 -15.26 -3.80
N VAL A 70 3.93 -15.97 -3.55
CA VAL A 70 3.77 -17.37 -3.96
C VAL A 70 3.83 -17.52 -5.48
N GLU A 71 4.43 -18.62 -5.93
CA GLU A 71 4.43 -18.98 -7.35
C GLU A 71 3.02 -19.36 -7.81
N ALA A 72 2.61 -18.76 -8.93
CA ALA A 72 1.35 -19.02 -9.61
C ALA A 72 1.56 -18.95 -11.11
N ARG A 73 0.66 -19.57 -11.87
CA ARG A 73 0.65 -19.55 -13.35
C ARG A 73 -0.75 -19.27 -13.85
N GLY A 74 -0.85 -18.82 -15.11
CA GLY A 74 -2.13 -18.55 -15.76
C GLY A 74 -2.96 -17.49 -15.03
N GLU A 75 -4.25 -17.74 -14.89
CA GLU A 75 -5.21 -16.80 -14.31
C GLU A 75 -4.88 -16.45 -12.84
N VAL A 76 -4.36 -17.41 -12.06
CA VAL A 76 -3.98 -17.16 -10.67
C VAL A 76 -2.76 -16.23 -10.58
N ALA A 77 -1.84 -16.30 -11.55
CA ALA A 77 -0.73 -15.36 -11.63
C ALA A 77 -1.22 -13.95 -11.96
N ALA A 78 -2.12 -13.82 -12.94
CA ALA A 78 -2.72 -12.54 -13.29
C ALA A 78 -3.48 -11.92 -12.10
N LEU A 79 -4.24 -12.73 -11.35
CA LEU A 79 -4.92 -12.30 -10.13
C LEU A 79 -3.93 -11.78 -9.07
N LYS A 80 -2.86 -12.55 -8.82
CA LYS A 80 -1.78 -12.17 -7.90
C LYS A 80 -1.16 -10.83 -8.30
N ASP A 81 -0.84 -10.66 -9.58
CA ASP A 81 -0.18 -9.46 -10.09
C ASP A 81 -1.10 -8.24 -10.02
N ASN A 82 -2.38 -8.39 -10.39
CA ASN A 82 -3.39 -7.33 -10.26
C ASN A 82 -3.60 -6.89 -8.81
N ILE A 83 -3.65 -7.83 -7.86
CA ILE A 83 -3.77 -7.50 -6.44
C ILE A 83 -2.51 -6.77 -5.96
N ASN A 84 -1.32 -7.25 -6.32
CA ASN A 84 -0.07 -6.58 -5.98
C ASN A 84 0.01 -5.17 -6.57
N GLU A 85 -0.51 -4.96 -7.78
CA GLU A 85 -0.61 -3.64 -8.39
C GLU A 85 -1.60 -2.74 -7.66
N MET A 86 -2.78 -3.24 -7.30
CA MET A 86 -3.75 -2.52 -6.48
C MET A 86 -3.13 -2.06 -5.15
N ILE A 87 -2.35 -2.93 -4.48
CA ILE A 87 -1.67 -2.57 -3.22
C ILE A 87 -0.66 -1.44 -3.43
N ARG A 88 0.15 -1.51 -4.51
CA ARG A 88 1.09 -0.42 -4.86
C ARG A 88 0.35 0.89 -5.13
N ASN A 89 -0.72 0.85 -5.91
CA ASN A 89 -1.52 2.03 -6.24
C ASN A 89 -2.17 2.64 -4.99
N LEU A 90 -2.68 1.81 -4.08
CA LEU A 90 -3.20 2.27 -2.80
C LEU A 90 -2.11 2.95 -1.97
N LYS A 91 -0.93 2.32 -1.85
CA LYS A 91 0.21 2.89 -1.11
C LYS A 91 0.62 4.25 -1.65
N ASP A 92 0.78 4.36 -2.96
CA ASP A 92 1.19 5.60 -3.62
C ASP A 92 0.11 6.68 -3.49
N THR A 93 -1.16 6.32 -3.60
CA THR A 93 -2.27 7.25 -3.44
C THR A 93 -2.38 7.75 -2.00
N THR A 94 -2.21 6.87 -1.01
CA THR A 94 -2.19 7.26 0.40
C THR A 94 -1.06 8.22 0.71
N LEU A 95 0.14 7.98 0.15
CA LEU A 95 1.28 8.89 0.32
C LEU A 95 1.00 10.26 -0.31
N LYS A 96 0.55 10.29 -1.57
CA LYS A 96 0.19 11.53 -2.28
C LYS A 96 -0.91 12.30 -1.57
N ASN A 97 -1.94 11.62 -1.07
CA ASN A 97 -3.01 12.26 -0.32
C ASN A 97 -2.48 12.88 0.97
N SER A 98 -1.58 12.21 1.68
CA SER A 98 -0.95 12.74 2.89
C SER A 98 -0.13 14.01 2.61
N GLU A 99 0.65 14.03 1.52
CA GLU A 99 1.39 15.22 1.07
C GLU A 99 0.45 16.37 0.69
N GLN A 100 -0.65 16.08 0.00
CA GLN A 100 -1.64 17.08 -0.38
C GLN A 100 -2.41 17.64 0.83
N ASP A 101 -2.80 16.79 1.76
CA ASP A 101 -3.50 17.20 2.99
C ASP A 101 -2.59 18.08 3.84
N TRP A 102 -1.30 17.76 3.92
CA TRP A 102 -0.29 18.63 4.51
C TRP A 102 -0.24 20.00 3.81
N LEU A 103 -0.11 20.04 2.48
CA LEU A 103 -0.07 21.29 1.72
C LEU A 103 -1.31 22.16 1.95
N LYS A 104 -2.50 21.56 1.86
CA LYS A 104 -3.78 22.26 2.06
C LYS A 104 -3.90 22.78 3.49
N THR A 105 -3.55 21.97 4.48
CA THR A 105 -3.62 22.36 5.89
C THR A 105 -2.68 23.53 6.18
N ASN A 106 -1.44 23.47 5.69
CA ASN A 106 -0.47 24.55 5.85
C ASN A 106 -0.90 25.81 5.14
N LEU A 107 -1.36 25.74 3.89
CA LEU A 107 -1.85 26.90 3.16
C LEU A 107 -3.01 27.58 3.90
N ALA A 108 -3.96 26.80 4.42
CA ALA A 108 -5.08 27.32 5.21
C ALA A 108 -4.62 27.95 6.54
N LYS A 109 -3.54 27.43 7.14
CA LYS A 109 -2.93 28.00 8.35
C LYS A 109 -2.22 29.32 8.04
N PHE A 110 -1.36 29.35 7.02
CA PHE A 110 -0.68 30.56 6.56
C PHE A 110 -1.66 31.66 6.18
N SER A 111 -2.67 31.34 5.38
CA SER A 111 -3.68 32.31 4.97
C SER A 111 -4.37 32.97 6.17
N ARG A 112 -4.71 32.19 7.21
CA ARG A 112 -5.28 32.72 8.46
C ARG A 112 -4.31 33.56 9.27
N MET A 113 -3.05 33.11 9.40
CA MET A 113 -2.03 33.82 10.18
C MET A 113 -1.64 35.16 9.55
N LEU A 114 -1.59 35.22 8.22
CA LEU A 114 -1.22 36.42 7.48
C LEU A 114 -2.40 37.39 7.30
N GLN A 115 -3.62 36.95 7.61
CA GLN A 115 -4.81 37.76 7.39
C GLN A 115 -4.84 38.97 8.34
N GLY A 116 -4.77 40.16 7.77
CA GLY A 116 -4.83 41.42 8.53
C GLY A 116 -3.47 41.88 9.07
N GLU A 117 -2.42 41.06 8.95
CA GLU A 117 -1.06 41.43 9.32
C GLU A 117 -0.45 42.32 8.24
N ARG A 118 -0.02 43.52 8.64
CA ARG A 118 0.64 44.50 7.77
C ARG A 118 2.13 44.68 8.07
N ASP A 119 2.60 44.13 9.19
CA ASP A 119 3.99 44.18 9.58
C ASP A 119 4.79 43.01 8.98
N LEU A 120 5.68 43.33 8.05
CA LEU A 120 6.56 42.38 7.36
C LEU A 120 7.47 41.61 8.32
N LEU A 121 7.90 42.21 9.43
CA LEU A 121 8.72 41.55 10.42
C LEU A 121 7.94 40.45 11.13
N THR A 122 6.71 40.76 11.53
CA THR A 122 5.78 39.81 12.16
C THR A 122 5.43 38.67 11.21
N VAL A 123 5.10 38.99 9.94
CA VAL A 123 4.86 37.99 8.88
C VAL A 123 6.06 37.09 8.66
N GLY A 124 7.27 37.64 8.62
CA GLY A 124 8.51 36.88 8.44
C GLY A 124 8.77 35.91 9.60
N LYS A 125 8.65 36.39 10.84
CA LYS A 125 8.80 35.56 12.04
C LYS A 125 7.76 34.45 12.12
N MET A 126 6.49 34.76 11.83
CA MET A 126 5.41 33.78 11.76
C MET A 126 5.71 32.70 10.72
N THR A 127 6.15 33.10 9.53
CA THR A 127 6.48 32.19 8.43
C THR A 127 7.61 31.23 8.83
N LEU A 128 8.70 31.74 9.41
CA LEU A 128 9.82 30.92 9.87
C LEU A 128 9.43 29.98 11.01
N SER A 129 8.60 30.44 11.95
CA SER A 129 8.14 29.63 13.08
C SER A 129 7.33 28.41 12.65
N GLU A 130 6.68 28.47 11.49
CA GLU A 130 5.87 27.39 10.93
C GLU A 130 6.62 26.53 9.91
N LEU A 131 7.44 27.13 9.04
CA LEU A 131 8.18 26.37 8.03
C LEU A 131 9.38 25.61 8.59
N ALA A 132 10.12 26.21 9.54
CA ALA A 132 11.37 25.62 10.03
C ALA A 132 11.18 24.23 10.66
N PRO A 133 10.15 23.97 11.51
CA PRO A 133 9.89 22.64 12.04
C PRO A 133 9.57 21.60 10.95
N VAL A 134 8.91 22.04 9.87
CA VAL A 134 8.39 21.13 8.84
C VAL A 134 9.48 20.58 7.93
N VAL A 135 10.49 21.40 7.61
CA VAL A 135 11.67 20.95 6.84
C VAL A 135 12.81 20.50 7.73
N ALA A 136 12.57 20.37 9.04
CA ALA A 136 13.59 20.11 10.06
C ALA A 136 14.81 21.06 9.94
N ALA A 137 14.56 22.32 9.57
CA ALA A 137 15.61 23.31 9.44
C ALA A 137 16.13 23.69 10.82
N GLN A 138 17.45 23.61 11.00
CA GLN A 138 18.11 24.07 12.23
C GLN A 138 18.16 25.61 12.28
N GLN A 139 18.22 26.27 11.13
CA GLN A 139 18.27 27.72 11.00
C GLN A 139 17.50 28.15 9.74
N GLY A 140 16.83 29.31 9.83
CA GLY A 140 16.16 29.95 8.71
C GLY A 140 16.25 31.46 8.84
N VAL A 141 16.53 32.14 7.72
CA VAL A 141 16.65 33.59 7.64
C VAL A 141 15.81 34.10 6.46
N LEU A 142 15.10 35.21 6.66
CA LEU A 142 14.36 35.90 5.62
C LEU A 142 15.00 37.25 5.35
N TYR A 143 15.20 37.58 4.07
CA TYR A 143 15.68 38.89 3.66
C TYR A 143 14.57 39.63 2.93
N THR A 144 14.44 40.92 3.20
CA THR A 144 13.68 41.85 2.34
C THR A 144 14.65 42.57 1.42
N LEU A 145 14.19 42.80 0.19
CA LEU A 145 14.91 43.65 -0.75
C LEU A 145 14.48 45.10 -0.51
N ASP A 146 15.42 45.94 -0.10
CA ASP A 146 15.22 47.38 0.01
C ASP A 146 15.66 48.05 -1.30
N ASN A 147 14.69 48.59 -2.04
CA ASN A 147 14.89 49.30 -3.30
C ASN A 147 14.88 50.83 -3.14
N SER A 148 14.93 51.33 -1.90
CA SER A 148 14.94 52.78 -1.65
C SER A 148 16.27 53.47 -1.98
N GLU A 149 17.35 52.70 -2.16
CA GLU A 149 18.67 53.20 -2.57
C GLU A 149 19.01 52.87 -4.04
N GLU A 150 19.97 53.60 -4.63
CA GLU A 150 20.45 53.38 -6.01
C GLU A 150 20.95 51.95 -6.30
N LYS A 151 21.29 51.18 -5.25
CA LYS A 151 21.62 49.76 -5.33
C LYS A 151 20.70 48.97 -4.42
N PRO A 152 20.03 47.91 -4.91
CA PRO A 152 19.21 47.04 -4.07
C PRO A 152 20.05 46.42 -2.96
N GLN A 153 19.62 46.57 -1.71
CA GLN A 153 20.26 45.95 -0.55
C GLN A 153 19.35 44.90 0.09
N LEU A 154 19.92 43.76 0.47
CA LEU A 154 19.20 42.74 1.23
C LEU A 154 19.26 43.09 2.73
N ARG A 155 18.11 43.25 3.35
CA ARG A 155 17.99 43.49 4.79
C ARG A 155 17.43 42.25 5.47
N LEU A 156 18.13 41.75 6.48
CA LEU A 156 17.63 40.64 7.29
C LEU A 156 16.39 41.10 8.05
N LEU A 157 15.31 40.31 7.98
CA LEU A 157 14.12 40.47 8.81
C LEU A 157 14.37 39.95 10.22
#